data_AF-A0A818W497-F1
#
_entry.id   AF-A0A818W497-F1
#
_cell.length_a   1.000
_cell.length_b   1.000
_cell.length_c   1.000
_cell.angle_alpha   90.00
_cell.angle_beta   90.00
_cell.angle_gamma   90.00
#
_symmetry.space_group_name_H-M   'P 1'
#
loop_
_entity.id
_entity.type
_entity.pdbx_description
1 polymer ?
#
loop_
_entity_poly.entity_id
_entity_poly.type
_entity_poly.pdbx_seq_one_letter_code
_entity_poly.pdbx_strand_id
1 'polypeptide(L)'
;MSVTALIGYTLVKGQTQTITIQNPTRTIYEDLFNKYPTILQCQCSQIAISYNSFLSISPQYHPICSSIYIQDQWIELLFNSNTSYFLPIDFRSLASNHFQLLATLCSFVQRMVHDAIDDFLLDTFLSPQVLSEVSLDQQSHAESSFLRISTANSIQRLLRLVRNLTQSNRLQTALSTAMINILYYDSSNTVTAFPWTDIFNLYRMNCSCSFTTSCYLPAGFYNLFAYDTARNGLWHNQPIANVTGFRTGCYAIEGVLQSTLECLFNSQCLATIQILFPISPNVNIYPLNRNQTRFSSMMTIEELANELFLETWPTVISFSNYYNHCRPYLCAYTFTQHNILYVVTKLLGIYGGLTTVLRFCVPLIVTWWRNQLSRQNNRAVRKSFDIIVE
;
A
#
# COMPACT_ATOMS: atom_id res chain seq x y z
N MET A 1 -24.22 29.25 53.83
CA MET A 1 -23.82 28.14 52.92
C MET A 1 -23.17 28.57 51.59
N SER A 2 -23.04 29.87 51.27
CA SER A 2 -22.51 30.31 49.95
C SER A 2 -20.99 30.57 49.92
N VAL A 3 -20.38 30.96 51.04
CA VAL A 3 -18.95 31.36 51.09
C VAL A 3 -18.01 30.15 51.22
N THR A 4 -18.39 29.13 51.99
CA THR A 4 -17.59 27.91 52.19
C THR A 4 -17.46 27.08 50.90
N ALA A 5 -18.51 27.04 50.08
CA ALA A 5 -18.47 26.40 48.76
C ALA A 5 -17.54 27.15 47.78
N LEU A 6 -17.54 28.50 47.84
CA LEU A 6 -16.65 29.33 47.01
C LEU A 6 -15.17 29.17 47.41
N ILE A 7 -14.90 29.08 48.71
CA ILE A 7 -13.55 28.81 49.24
C ILE A 7 -13.09 27.41 48.84
N GLY A 8 -13.95 26.39 48.95
CA GLY A 8 -13.65 25.04 48.47
C GLY A 8 -13.34 24.98 46.97
N TYR A 9 -14.13 25.68 46.14
CA TYR A 9 -13.91 25.72 44.69
C TYR A 9 -12.60 26.42 44.29
N THR A 10 -12.21 27.48 45.01
CA THR A 10 -10.97 28.22 44.72
C THR A 10 -9.70 27.48 45.17
N LEU A 11 -9.81 26.59 46.16
CA LEU A 11 -8.72 25.71 46.60
C LEU A 11 -8.44 24.57 45.61
N VAL A 12 -9.47 24.08 44.91
CA VAL A 12 -9.37 22.94 43.98
C VAL A 12 -8.89 23.36 42.58
N LYS A 13 -9.06 24.64 42.20
CA LYS A 13 -8.73 25.11 40.85
C LYS A 13 -7.27 25.56 40.75
N GLY A 14 -6.39 24.64 40.32
CA GLY A 14 -4.99 24.93 40.01
C GLY A 14 -4.82 26.00 38.93
N GLN A 15 -3.65 26.66 38.92
CA GLN A 15 -3.28 27.65 37.90
C GLN A 15 -2.66 26.92 36.71
N THR A 16 -3.22 27.11 35.52
CA THR A 16 -2.61 26.65 34.28
C THR A 16 -1.42 27.55 33.96
N GLN A 17 -0.24 26.96 33.80
CA GLN A 17 0.95 27.64 33.30
C GLN A 17 1.30 27.10 31.92
N THR A 18 1.68 28.00 31.02
CA THR A 18 2.17 27.68 29.68
C THR A 18 3.63 28.10 29.60
N ILE A 19 4.50 27.15 29.30
CA ILE A 19 5.91 27.44 29.01
C ILE A 19 6.10 27.37 27.50
N THR A 20 6.80 28.36 26.94
CA THR A 20 7.08 28.46 25.50
C THR A 20 8.59 28.49 25.24
N ILE A 21 9.03 27.80 24.20
CA ILE A 21 10.40 27.78 23.69
C ILE A 21 10.36 28.18 22.22
N GLN A 22 11.16 29.16 21.84
CA GLN A 22 11.29 29.64 20.46
C GLN A 22 12.42 28.89 19.75
N ASN A 23 12.22 28.55 18.48
CA ASN A 23 13.19 27.88 17.60
C ASN A 23 14.01 26.77 18.29
N PRO A 24 13.35 25.75 18.87
CA PRO A 24 14.06 24.69 19.60
C PRO A 24 14.95 23.89 18.65
N THR A 25 16.12 23.50 19.15
CA THR A 25 16.95 22.49 18.48
C THR A 25 16.33 21.12 18.64
N ARG A 26 16.74 20.17 17.78
CA ARG A 26 16.31 18.78 17.86
C ARG A 26 16.51 18.18 19.26
N THR A 27 17.68 18.38 19.86
CA THR A 27 17.99 17.87 21.21
C THR A 27 17.07 18.45 22.27
N ILE A 28 16.77 19.76 22.20
CA ILE A 28 15.83 20.42 23.12
C ILE A 28 14.43 19.83 22.95
N TYR A 29 13.99 19.58 21.71
CA TYR A 29 12.71 18.92 21.46
C TYR A 29 12.67 17.51 22.04
N GLU A 30 13.69 16.69 21.80
CA GLU A 30 13.77 15.32 22.31
C GLU A 30 13.73 15.29 23.84
N ASP A 31 14.49 16.16 24.50
CA ASP A 31 14.49 16.29 25.96
C ASP A 31 13.10 16.70 26.50
N LEU A 32 12.46 17.67 25.84
CA LEU A 32 11.11 18.11 26.22
C LEU A 32 10.05 17.05 25.96
N PHE A 33 10.16 16.33 24.84
CA PHE A 33 9.20 15.28 24.46
C PHE A 33 9.31 14.10 25.42
N ASN A 34 10.53 13.72 25.82
CA ASN A 34 10.75 12.70 26.84
C ASN A 34 10.12 13.06 28.19
N LYS A 35 10.09 14.35 28.53
CA LYS A 35 9.52 14.83 29.80
C LYS A 35 8.01 15.08 29.73
N TYR A 36 7.49 15.49 28.59
CA TYR A 36 6.12 15.97 28.40
C TYR A 36 5.45 15.42 27.13
N PRO A 37 5.43 14.09 26.90
CA PRO A 37 5.07 13.51 25.59
C PRO A 37 3.63 13.79 25.14
N THR A 38 2.70 13.97 26.08
CA THR A 38 1.26 14.14 25.79
C THR A 38 0.79 15.59 25.70
N ILE A 39 1.57 16.54 26.25
CA ILE A 39 1.17 17.96 26.36
C ILE A 39 2.10 18.90 25.61
N LEU A 40 3.24 18.41 25.12
CA LEU A 40 4.16 19.20 24.29
C LEU A 40 3.58 19.35 22.88
N GLN A 41 3.48 20.59 22.43
CA GLN A 41 3.06 20.94 21.08
C GLN A 41 4.11 21.84 20.44
N CYS A 42 4.64 21.42 19.30
CA CYS A 42 5.67 22.13 18.57
C CYS A 42 5.18 22.45 17.16
N GLN A 43 5.01 23.72 16.82
CA GLN A 43 4.49 24.15 15.52
C GLN A 43 5.62 24.23 14.50
N CYS A 44 5.44 23.59 13.34
CA CYS A 44 6.38 23.65 12.23
C CYS A 44 6.28 25.00 11.51
N SER A 45 7.42 25.55 11.06
CA SER A 45 7.39 26.72 10.18
C SER A 45 7.11 26.34 8.73
N GLN A 46 7.53 25.15 8.32
CA GLN A 46 7.22 24.57 7.01
C GLN A 46 6.31 23.35 7.22
N ILE A 47 5.04 23.50 6.82
CA ILE A 47 4.00 22.48 6.99
C ILE A 47 4.05 21.44 5.87
N ALA A 48 4.39 21.87 4.66
CA ALA A 48 4.49 21.05 3.46
C ALA A 48 5.94 20.63 3.23
N ILE A 49 6.23 19.33 3.38
CA ILE A 49 7.57 18.76 3.28
C ILE A 49 7.52 17.65 2.22
N SER A 50 8.38 17.70 1.20
CA SER A 50 8.42 16.62 0.19
C SER A 50 8.94 15.33 0.80
N TYR A 51 8.32 14.18 0.48
CA TYR A 51 8.76 12.88 1.00
C TYR A 51 10.24 12.60 0.67
N ASN A 52 10.71 12.97 -0.52
CA ASN A 52 12.11 12.77 -0.95
C ASN A 52 13.16 13.38 -0.01
N SER A 53 12.78 14.35 0.82
CA SER A 53 13.71 15.06 1.70
C SER A 53 14.10 14.24 2.93
N PHE A 54 13.23 13.32 3.35
CA PHE A 54 13.41 12.53 4.58
C PHE A 54 13.14 11.04 4.41
N LEU A 55 12.60 10.59 3.27
CA LEU A 55 12.22 9.21 3.02
C LEU A 55 12.89 8.70 1.75
N SER A 56 13.35 7.46 1.77
CA SER A 56 13.84 6.74 0.58
C SER A 56 13.28 5.32 0.52
N ILE A 57 13.00 4.84 -0.69
CA ILE A 57 12.51 3.48 -0.95
C ILE A 57 13.43 2.85 -1.99
N SER A 58 13.96 1.66 -1.71
CA SER A 58 14.90 0.96 -2.60
C SER A 58 14.49 -0.49 -2.82
N PRO A 59 13.51 -0.78 -3.68
CA PRO A 59 12.98 -2.13 -3.87
C PRO A 59 14.06 -3.10 -4.37
N GLN A 60 14.01 -4.34 -3.89
CA GLN A 60 14.81 -5.43 -4.46
C GLN A 60 13.86 -6.42 -5.14
N TYR A 61 14.17 -6.76 -6.39
CA TYR A 61 13.33 -7.61 -7.22
C TYR A 61 13.80 -9.06 -7.22
N HIS A 62 12.88 -9.94 -7.60
CA HIS A 62 13.10 -11.38 -7.72
C HIS A 62 14.28 -11.66 -8.67
N PRO A 63 15.17 -12.62 -8.35
CA PRO A 63 16.37 -12.92 -9.15
C PRO A 63 16.09 -13.15 -10.65
N ILE A 64 14.91 -13.67 -10.99
CA ILE A 64 14.48 -13.84 -12.39
C ILE A 64 14.62 -12.56 -13.21
N CYS A 65 14.26 -11.40 -12.65
CA CYS A 65 14.23 -10.11 -13.34
C CYS A 65 15.62 -9.44 -13.45
N SER A 66 16.68 -10.14 -13.05
CA SER A 66 18.08 -9.73 -13.26
C SER A 66 18.97 -10.86 -13.79
N SER A 67 18.37 -12.03 -14.04
CA SER A 67 19.06 -13.23 -14.49
C SER A 67 19.29 -13.25 -16.00
N ILE A 68 20.08 -14.22 -16.47
CA ILE A 68 20.27 -14.48 -17.90
C ILE A 68 18.96 -14.82 -18.63
N TYR A 69 17.96 -15.35 -17.91
CA TYR A 69 16.70 -15.83 -18.50
C TYR A 69 15.81 -14.73 -19.10
N ILE A 70 16.06 -13.46 -18.76
CA ILE A 70 15.36 -12.31 -19.33
C ILE A 70 16.21 -11.52 -20.33
N GLN A 71 17.43 -11.99 -20.62
CA GLN A 71 18.37 -11.32 -21.54
C GLN A 71 18.19 -11.84 -22.96
N ASP A 72 18.46 -10.98 -23.94
CA ASP A 72 18.33 -11.31 -25.37
C ASP A 72 19.18 -12.53 -25.75
N GLN A 73 20.37 -12.68 -25.16
CA GLN A 73 21.24 -13.84 -25.39
C GLN A 73 20.52 -15.17 -25.11
N TRP A 74 19.76 -15.29 -24.03
CA TRP A 74 19.01 -16.51 -23.72
C TRP A 74 17.82 -16.70 -24.65
N ILE A 75 17.09 -15.62 -24.93
CA ILE A 75 15.90 -15.63 -25.78
C ILE A 75 16.26 -16.06 -27.20
N GLU A 76 17.34 -15.51 -27.77
CA GLU A 76 17.84 -15.84 -29.10
C GLU A 76 18.27 -17.30 -29.24
N LEU A 77 18.87 -17.89 -28.19
CA LEU A 77 19.25 -19.32 -28.20
C LEU A 77 18.05 -20.26 -28.27
N LEU A 78 16.89 -19.79 -27.81
CA LEU A 78 15.63 -20.53 -27.84
C LEU A 78 14.79 -20.21 -29.07
N PHE A 79 15.24 -19.29 -29.93
CA PHE A 79 14.56 -18.97 -31.16
C PHE A 79 14.70 -20.11 -32.17
N ASN A 80 13.59 -20.49 -32.80
CA ASN A 80 13.57 -21.50 -33.84
C ASN A 80 12.71 -21.00 -35.01
N SER A 81 13.31 -20.84 -36.19
CA SER A 81 12.61 -20.37 -37.38
C SER A 81 11.51 -21.33 -37.85
N ASN A 82 11.60 -22.60 -37.47
CA ASN A 82 10.69 -23.67 -37.84
C ASN A 82 9.67 -23.98 -36.72
N THR A 83 9.34 -23.00 -35.86
CA THR A 83 8.39 -23.16 -34.74
C THR A 83 7.05 -23.74 -35.15
N SER A 84 6.53 -23.39 -36.33
CA SER A 84 5.25 -23.88 -36.86
C SER A 84 5.19 -25.39 -37.15
N TYR A 85 6.34 -26.07 -37.24
CA TYR A 85 6.38 -27.53 -37.41
C TYR A 85 6.17 -28.29 -36.11
N PHE A 86 6.35 -27.64 -34.96
CA PHE A 86 6.16 -28.24 -33.65
C PHE A 86 4.70 -28.12 -33.20
N LEU A 87 4.31 -28.99 -32.28
CA LEU A 87 3.01 -28.87 -31.63
C LEU A 87 2.93 -27.54 -30.87
N PRO A 88 1.76 -26.89 -30.78
CA PRO A 88 1.62 -25.64 -30.03
C PRO A 88 1.97 -25.77 -28.54
N ILE A 89 1.87 -26.97 -27.98
CA ILE A 89 2.26 -27.31 -26.59
C ILE A 89 3.73 -27.71 -26.46
N ASP A 90 4.45 -27.83 -27.57
CA ASP A 90 5.86 -28.15 -27.57
C ASP A 90 6.66 -26.94 -27.11
N PHE A 91 7.53 -27.15 -26.13
CA PHE A 91 8.37 -26.11 -25.56
C PHE A 91 9.21 -25.41 -26.64
N ARG A 92 9.62 -26.11 -27.71
CA ARG A 92 10.37 -25.51 -28.82
C ARG A 92 9.59 -24.49 -29.63
N SER A 93 8.26 -24.57 -29.62
CA SER A 93 7.42 -23.61 -30.33
C SER A 93 7.25 -22.30 -29.55
N LEU A 94 7.34 -22.34 -28.22
CA LEU A 94 6.93 -21.24 -27.34
C LEU A 94 8.07 -20.63 -26.50
N ALA A 95 9.19 -21.33 -26.29
CA ALA A 95 10.22 -20.94 -25.32
C ALA A 95 10.72 -19.50 -25.51
N SER A 96 11.17 -19.12 -26.72
CA SER A 96 11.63 -17.75 -27.03
C SER A 96 10.59 -16.69 -26.64
N ASN A 97 9.35 -16.85 -27.11
CA ASN A 97 8.27 -15.89 -26.83
C ASN A 97 7.90 -15.85 -25.35
N HIS A 98 8.00 -17.00 -24.66
CA HIS A 98 7.73 -17.10 -23.24
C HIS A 98 8.71 -16.24 -22.42
N PHE A 99 10.01 -16.38 -22.67
CA PHE A 99 11.02 -15.59 -21.98
C PHE A 99 11.01 -14.12 -22.41
N GLN A 100 10.67 -13.81 -23.67
CA GLN A 100 10.48 -12.43 -24.11
C GLN A 100 9.33 -11.74 -23.37
N LEU A 101 8.20 -12.43 -23.18
CA LEU A 101 7.08 -11.92 -22.39
C LEU A 101 7.41 -11.81 -20.90
N LEU A 102 8.17 -12.77 -20.34
CA LEU A 102 8.64 -12.69 -18.96
C LEU A 102 9.59 -11.50 -18.75
N ALA A 103 10.52 -11.26 -19.68
CA ALA A 103 11.40 -10.09 -19.66
C ALA A 103 10.59 -8.78 -19.76
N THR A 104 9.62 -8.74 -20.66
CA THR A 104 8.70 -7.61 -20.81
C THR A 104 7.94 -7.36 -19.51
N LEU A 105 7.41 -8.41 -18.88
CA LEU A 105 6.67 -8.30 -17.62
C LEU A 105 7.55 -7.80 -16.47
N CYS A 106 8.77 -8.33 -16.32
CA CYS A 106 9.75 -7.83 -15.35
C CYS A 106 10.03 -6.35 -15.55
N SER A 107 10.37 -5.93 -16.78
CA SER A 107 10.70 -4.53 -17.08
C SER A 107 9.50 -3.59 -16.88
N PHE A 108 8.30 -4.05 -17.24
CA PHE A 108 7.06 -3.30 -17.08
C PHE A 108 6.74 -3.08 -15.60
N VAL A 109 6.81 -4.13 -14.79
CA VAL A 109 6.57 -4.04 -13.34
C VAL A 109 7.61 -3.16 -12.67
N GLN A 110 8.90 -3.33 -12.98
CA GLN A 110 9.97 -2.50 -12.44
C GLN A 110 9.76 -1.02 -12.77
N ARG A 111 9.39 -0.70 -14.01
CA ARG A 111 9.10 0.68 -14.42
C ARG A 111 7.90 1.26 -13.68
N MET A 112 6.79 0.53 -13.62
CA MET A 112 5.59 0.98 -12.90
C MET A 112 5.87 1.23 -11.41
N VAL A 113 6.69 0.38 -10.78
CA VAL A 113 7.13 0.57 -9.39
C VAL A 113 8.02 1.80 -9.26
N HIS A 114 8.99 1.97 -10.16
CA HIS A 114 9.88 3.13 -10.16
C HIS A 114 9.11 4.45 -10.33
N ASP A 115 8.24 4.52 -11.33
CA ASP A 115 7.41 5.70 -11.60
C ASP A 115 6.51 6.01 -10.39
N ALA A 116 5.90 4.98 -9.77
CA ALA A 116 5.07 5.17 -8.58
C ALA A 116 5.88 5.66 -7.36
N ILE A 117 7.10 5.18 -7.17
CA ILE A 117 8.00 5.67 -6.11
C ILE A 117 8.39 7.12 -6.40
N ASP A 118 8.78 7.45 -7.62
CA ASP A 118 9.21 8.80 -7.98
C ASP A 118 8.08 9.82 -7.79
N ASP A 119 6.86 9.49 -8.24
CA ASP A 119 5.67 10.31 -8.02
C ASP A 119 5.37 10.49 -6.52
N PHE A 120 5.44 9.41 -5.73
CA PHE A 120 5.23 9.46 -4.28
C PHE A 120 6.28 10.30 -3.56
N LEU A 121 7.55 10.17 -3.93
CA LEU A 121 8.64 10.91 -3.31
C LEU A 121 8.58 12.41 -3.62
N LEU A 122 8.01 12.79 -4.77
CA LEU A 122 7.73 14.18 -5.11
C LEU A 122 6.50 14.76 -4.40
N ASP A 123 5.61 13.90 -3.88
CA ASP A 123 4.43 14.32 -3.14
C ASP A 123 4.78 14.98 -1.80
N THR A 124 3.80 15.66 -1.22
CA THR A 124 3.93 16.48 -0.02
C THR A 124 3.38 15.79 1.22
N PHE A 125 4.25 15.58 2.21
CA PHE A 125 3.89 15.27 3.57
C PHE A 125 3.44 16.53 4.33
N LEU A 126 2.26 16.46 4.96
CA LEU A 126 1.70 17.58 5.73
C LEU A 126 1.93 17.38 7.22
N SER A 127 2.72 18.28 7.82
CA SER A 127 3.06 18.24 9.23
C SER A 127 2.95 19.64 9.85
N PRO A 128 1.76 20.04 10.36
CA PRO A 128 1.61 21.34 11.01
C PRO A 128 2.36 21.41 12.35
N GLN A 129 2.55 20.26 12.98
CA GLN A 129 3.30 20.10 14.23
C GLN A 129 4.40 19.06 14.06
N VAL A 130 5.44 19.16 14.88
CA VAL A 130 6.52 18.16 14.94
C VAL A 130 5.93 16.85 15.42
N LEU A 131 6.00 15.81 14.59
CA LEU A 131 5.67 14.45 14.97
C LEU A 131 6.81 13.85 15.79
N SER A 132 6.48 12.92 16.68
CA SER A 132 7.51 12.07 17.31
C SER A 132 8.17 11.19 16.25
N GLU A 133 9.40 10.74 16.50
CA GLU A 133 10.12 9.84 15.60
C GLU A 133 9.31 8.57 15.30
N VAL A 134 8.68 7.99 16.32
CA VAL A 134 7.80 6.82 16.18
C VAL A 134 6.57 7.13 15.32
N SER A 135 5.94 8.29 15.53
CA SER A 135 4.75 8.67 14.75
C SER A 135 5.08 8.95 13.29
N LEU A 136 6.20 9.62 13.02
CA LEU A 136 6.70 9.86 11.66
C LEU A 136 6.98 8.53 10.96
N ASP A 137 7.69 7.63 11.64
CA ASP A 137 8.03 6.31 11.13
C ASP A 137 6.79 5.49 10.77
N GLN A 138 5.83 5.39 11.70
CA GLN A 138 4.57 4.68 11.50
C GLN A 138 3.75 5.24 10.33
N GLN A 139 3.59 6.57 10.26
CA GLN A 139 2.83 7.21 9.20
C GLN A 139 3.53 7.03 7.84
N SER A 140 4.85 7.22 7.78
CA SER A 140 5.65 7.04 6.57
C SER A 140 5.62 5.61 6.05
N HIS A 141 5.73 4.62 6.94
CA HIS A 141 5.63 3.21 6.57
C HIS A 141 4.21 2.83 6.11
N ALA A 142 3.17 3.40 6.73
CA ALA A 142 1.79 3.16 6.30
C ALA A 142 1.56 3.67 4.86
N GLU A 143 2.00 4.91 4.56
CA GLU A 143 1.89 5.49 3.22
C GLU A 143 2.75 4.74 2.19
N SER A 144 3.98 4.38 2.55
CA SER A 144 4.84 3.56 1.69
C SER A 144 4.24 2.18 1.41
N SER A 145 3.56 1.57 2.38
CA SER A 145 2.88 0.29 2.20
C SER A 145 1.63 0.45 1.32
N PHE A 146 0.88 1.53 1.50
CA PHE A 146 -0.27 1.86 0.65
C PHE A 146 0.16 2.04 -0.81
N LEU A 147 1.26 2.76 -1.07
CA LEU A 147 1.86 2.89 -2.41
C LEU A 147 2.12 1.53 -3.05
N ARG A 148 2.78 0.62 -2.32
CA ARG A 148 3.08 -0.74 -2.80
C ARG A 148 1.80 -1.50 -3.18
N ILE A 149 0.79 -1.50 -2.30
CA ILE A 149 -0.48 -2.20 -2.52
C ILE A 149 -1.26 -1.58 -3.70
N SER A 150 -1.31 -0.25 -3.78
CA SER A 150 -1.97 0.47 -4.87
C SER A 150 -1.32 0.15 -6.23
N THR A 151 0.01 0.11 -6.27
CA THR A 151 0.79 -0.25 -7.48
C THR A 151 0.52 -1.69 -7.92
N ALA A 152 0.50 -2.63 -6.97
CA ALA A 152 0.13 -4.02 -7.24
C ALA A 152 -1.27 -4.15 -7.83
N ASN A 153 -2.25 -3.45 -7.26
CA ASN A 153 -3.61 -3.41 -7.78
C ASN A 153 -3.69 -2.81 -9.19
N SER A 154 -2.91 -1.78 -9.49
CA SER A 154 -2.83 -1.19 -10.83
C SER A 154 -2.27 -2.18 -11.86
N ILE A 155 -1.22 -2.92 -11.53
CA ILE A 155 -0.66 -3.98 -12.39
C ILE A 155 -1.70 -5.07 -12.65
N GLN A 156 -2.37 -5.55 -11.60
CA GLN A 156 -3.42 -6.56 -11.74
C GLN A 156 -4.54 -6.11 -12.68
N ARG A 157 -4.98 -4.85 -12.54
CA ARG A 157 -6.01 -4.26 -13.42
C ARG A 157 -5.54 -4.20 -14.87
N LEU A 158 -4.29 -3.81 -15.12
CA LEU A 158 -3.74 -3.74 -16.47
C LEU A 158 -3.58 -5.13 -17.10
N LEU A 159 -3.07 -6.12 -16.36
CA LEU A 159 -2.99 -7.51 -16.84
C LEU A 159 -4.37 -8.07 -17.18
N ARG A 160 -5.38 -7.81 -16.33
CA ARG A 160 -6.76 -8.20 -16.58
C ARG A 160 -7.34 -7.50 -17.81
N LEU A 161 -7.07 -6.21 -17.98
CA LEU A 161 -7.48 -5.46 -19.15
C LEU A 161 -6.89 -6.06 -20.43
N VAL A 162 -5.59 -6.35 -20.45
CA VAL A 162 -4.91 -6.98 -21.60
C VAL A 162 -5.52 -8.34 -21.91
N ARG A 163 -5.73 -9.20 -20.91
CA ARG A 163 -6.39 -10.51 -21.08
C ARG A 163 -7.80 -10.37 -21.67
N ASN A 164 -8.61 -9.48 -21.11
CA ASN A 164 -9.99 -9.26 -21.57
C ASN A 164 -10.02 -8.72 -23.00
N LEU A 165 -9.19 -7.73 -23.32
CA LEU A 165 -9.10 -7.18 -24.68
C LEU A 165 -8.65 -8.24 -25.69
N THR A 166 -7.66 -9.06 -25.32
CA THR A 166 -7.16 -10.13 -26.19
C THR A 166 -8.26 -11.16 -26.49
N GLN A 167 -9.03 -11.55 -25.47
CA GLN A 167 -10.14 -12.49 -25.61
C GLN A 167 -11.32 -11.91 -26.40
N SER A 168 -11.79 -10.72 -26.04
CA SER A 168 -12.96 -10.09 -26.65
C SER A 168 -12.75 -9.83 -28.14
N ASN A 169 -11.52 -9.52 -28.54
CA ASN A 169 -11.17 -9.34 -29.95
C ASN A 169 -10.84 -10.65 -30.67
N ARG A 170 -10.81 -11.80 -29.97
CA ARG A 170 -10.48 -13.13 -30.54
C ARG A 170 -9.22 -13.09 -31.41
N LEU A 171 -8.17 -12.45 -30.91
CA LEU A 171 -6.95 -12.22 -31.68
C LEU A 171 -6.33 -13.56 -32.11
N GLN A 172 -6.07 -13.73 -33.41
CA GLN A 172 -5.44 -14.96 -33.90
C GLN A 172 -4.00 -15.05 -33.41
N THR A 173 -3.69 -16.13 -32.69
CA THR A 173 -2.32 -16.44 -32.25
C THR A 173 -1.51 -17.03 -33.38
N ALA A 174 -0.22 -16.68 -33.49
CA ALA A 174 0.67 -17.18 -34.54
C ALA A 174 0.81 -18.72 -34.54
N LEU A 175 0.83 -19.35 -33.36
CA LEU A 175 0.87 -20.81 -33.19
C LEU A 175 -0.52 -21.47 -33.22
N SER A 176 -1.55 -20.70 -33.57
CA SER A 176 -2.94 -21.14 -33.55
C SER A 176 -3.43 -21.70 -32.21
N THR A 177 -2.76 -21.41 -31.08
CA THR A 177 -3.11 -21.88 -29.72
C THR A 177 -4.54 -21.50 -29.31
N ALA A 178 -5.00 -20.30 -29.66
CA ALA A 178 -6.36 -19.86 -29.33
C ALA A 178 -7.42 -20.47 -30.27
N MET A 179 -7.07 -20.64 -31.55
CA MET A 179 -7.97 -21.05 -32.61
C MET A 179 -7.19 -21.62 -33.80
N ILE A 180 -7.62 -22.77 -34.31
CA ILE A 180 -7.15 -23.39 -35.55
C ILE A 180 -8.26 -23.21 -36.60
N ASN A 181 -7.90 -22.94 -37.85
CA ASN A 181 -8.85 -23.03 -38.96
C ASN A 181 -8.82 -24.45 -39.53
N ILE A 182 -9.97 -25.11 -39.55
CA ILE A 182 -10.12 -26.45 -40.10
C ILE A 182 -10.85 -26.37 -41.43
N LEU A 183 -10.28 -27.01 -42.43
CA LEU A 183 -10.83 -27.07 -43.78
C LEU A 183 -11.80 -28.25 -43.87
N TYR A 184 -13.05 -27.94 -44.18
CA TYR A 184 -14.07 -28.92 -44.49
C TYR A 184 -14.29 -28.96 -46.01
N TYR A 185 -14.22 -30.16 -46.57
CA TYR A 185 -14.50 -30.42 -47.97
C TYR A 185 -15.90 -31.00 -48.07
N ASP A 186 -16.79 -30.33 -48.80
CA ASP A 186 -18.10 -30.87 -49.08
C ASP A 186 -18.09 -31.83 -50.28
N SER A 187 -19.23 -32.47 -50.56
CA SER A 187 -19.40 -33.38 -51.70
C SER A 187 -19.27 -32.70 -53.06
N SER A 188 -19.31 -31.36 -53.12
CA SER A 188 -19.09 -30.55 -54.32
C SER A 188 -17.64 -30.09 -54.48
N ASN A 189 -16.74 -30.55 -53.61
CA ASN A 189 -15.33 -30.15 -53.55
C ASN A 189 -15.13 -28.66 -53.19
N THR A 190 -16.15 -28.02 -52.60
CA THR A 190 -16.05 -26.67 -52.06
C THR A 190 -15.34 -26.73 -50.71
N VAL A 191 -14.34 -25.87 -50.53
CA VAL A 191 -13.57 -25.77 -49.29
C VAL A 191 -14.16 -24.69 -48.41
N THR A 192 -14.67 -25.08 -47.24
CA THR A 192 -15.09 -24.12 -46.21
C THR A 192 -14.15 -24.21 -45.03
N ALA A 193 -13.54 -23.08 -44.67
CA ALA A 193 -12.71 -22.98 -43.48
C ALA A 193 -13.58 -22.59 -42.27
N PHE A 194 -13.54 -23.38 -41.21
CA PHE A 194 -14.23 -23.07 -39.96
C PHE A 194 -13.23 -22.86 -38.83
N PRO A 195 -13.42 -21.82 -38.00
CA PRO A 195 -12.63 -21.62 -36.80
C PRO A 195 -12.97 -22.67 -35.74
N TRP A 196 -11.96 -23.34 -35.19
CA TRP A 196 -12.08 -24.35 -34.15
C TRP A 196 -11.15 -24.01 -32.97
N THR A 197 -11.67 -24.02 -31.74
CA THR A 197 -10.99 -23.54 -30.52
C THR A 197 -10.64 -24.64 -29.50
N ASP A 198 -10.68 -25.92 -29.89
CA ASP A 198 -10.58 -27.07 -28.96
C ASP A 198 -9.16 -27.63 -28.74
N ILE A 199 -8.08 -26.87 -28.99
CA ILE A 199 -6.73 -27.36 -28.68
C ILE A 199 -6.59 -27.74 -27.20
N PHE A 200 -7.29 -27.05 -26.31
CA PHE A 200 -7.23 -27.31 -24.86
C PHE A 200 -8.24 -28.39 -24.39
N ASN A 201 -9.02 -28.97 -25.31
CA ASN A 201 -9.99 -30.02 -25.02
C ASN A 201 -9.38 -31.44 -25.05
N LEU A 202 -8.09 -31.54 -25.39
CA LEU A 202 -7.35 -32.79 -25.63
C LEU A 202 -7.19 -33.71 -24.41
N TYR A 203 -7.44 -33.22 -23.20
CA TYR A 203 -7.19 -33.96 -21.94
C TYR A 203 -8.40 -34.03 -20.99
N ARG A 204 -9.64 -33.99 -21.50
CA ARG A 204 -10.86 -33.94 -20.65
C ARG A 204 -10.94 -32.72 -19.71
N MET A 205 -10.15 -31.66 -19.96
CA MET A 205 -10.14 -30.46 -19.13
C MET A 205 -11.36 -29.55 -19.32
N ASN A 206 -12.29 -29.89 -20.24
CA ASN A 206 -13.48 -29.10 -20.55
C ASN A 206 -13.17 -27.60 -20.69
N CYS A 207 -12.03 -27.28 -21.31
CA CYS A 207 -11.50 -25.92 -21.40
C CYS A 207 -11.39 -25.52 -22.86
N SER A 208 -12.07 -24.44 -23.23
CA SER A 208 -12.05 -23.88 -24.59
C SER A 208 -11.70 -22.39 -24.52
N CYS A 209 -10.80 -21.99 -25.40
CA CYS A 209 -10.38 -20.60 -25.57
C CYS A 209 -11.51 -19.68 -26.06
N SER A 210 -12.62 -20.26 -26.54
CA SER A 210 -13.84 -19.51 -26.85
C SER A 210 -14.54 -18.95 -25.60
N PHE A 211 -14.44 -19.64 -24.46
CA PHE A 211 -15.21 -19.33 -23.26
C PHE A 211 -14.35 -18.75 -22.13
N THR A 212 -13.10 -19.17 -22.02
CA THR A 212 -12.19 -18.67 -20.98
C THR A 212 -10.79 -18.43 -21.54
N THR A 213 -10.11 -17.40 -21.00
CA THR A 213 -8.70 -17.13 -21.27
C THR A 213 -7.77 -17.98 -20.46
N SER A 214 -8.22 -18.53 -19.33
CA SER A 214 -7.39 -19.24 -18.34
C SER A 214 -7.09 -20.69 -18.68
N CYS A 215 -7.41 -21.15 -19.90
CA CYS A 215 -7.02 -22.50 -20.31
C CYS A 215 -5.52 -22.57 -20.51
N TYR A 216 -4.93 -23.62 -19.93
CA TYR A 216 -3.54 -23.95 -20.13
C TYR A 216 -3.30 -25.46 -20.14
N LEU A 217 -2.18 -25.86 -20.74
CA LEU A 217 -1.66 -27.22 -20.75
C LEU A 217 -0.18 -27.20 -20.34
N PRO A 218 0.35 -28.27 -19.71
CA PRO A 218 1.79 -28.41 -19.49
C PRO A 218 2.56 -28.34 -20.82
N ALA A 219 3.68 -27.63 -20.83
CA ALA A 219 4.61 -27.63 -21.94
C ALA A 219 5.66 -28.75 -21.77
N GLY A 220 6.14 -29.29 -22.89
CA GLY A 220 7.14 -30.35 -22.91
C GLY A 220 7.76 -30.49 -24.29
N PHE A 221 8.74 -31.37 -24.43
CA PHE A 221 9.31 -31.71 -25.74
C PHE A 221 8.57 -32.93 -26.31
N TYR A 222 8.04 -32.82 -27.52
CA TYR A 222 7.27 -33.89 -28.16
C TYR A 222 7.98 -34.44 -29.40
N ASN A 223 7.59 -35.63 -29.85
CA ASN A 223 8.12 -36.16 -31.11
C ASN A 223 7.41 -35.49 -32.29
N LEU A 224 8.17 -34.79 -33.14
CA LEU A 224 7.70 -34.13 -34.37
C LEU A 224 6.94 -35.10 -35.30
N PHE A 225 7.46 -36.32 -35.48
CA PHE A 225 6.89 -37.31 -36.39
C PHE A 225 5.57 -37.91 -35.91
N ALA A 226 5.22 -37.69 -34.65
CA ALA A 226 3.98 -38.22 -34.10
C ALA A 226 2.75 -37.43 -34.57
N TYR A 227 2.91 -36.24 -35.16
CA TYR A 227 1.81 -35.49 -35.78
C TYR A 227 1.36 -36.11 -37.11
N ASP A 228 2.31 -36.48 -37.99
CA ASP A 228 2.00 -37.02 -39.32
C ASP A 228 1.48 -38.47 -39.28
N THR A 229 1.94 -39.28 -38.32
CA THR A 229 1.52 -40.69 -38.23
C THR A 229 0.19 -40.87 -37.52
N ALA A 230 -0.24 -39.91 -36.69
CA ALA A 230 -1.50 -39.97 -35.96
C ALA A 230 -2.58 -39.19 -36.72
N ARG A 231 -3.25 -39.84 -37.70
CA ARG A 231 -4.57 -39.39 -38.20
C ARG A 231 -5.63 -39.21 -37.09
N ASN A 232 -5.29 -39.63 -35.88
CA ASN A 232 -6.04 -39.44 -34.64
C ASN A 232 -5.34 -38.40 -33.75
N GLY A 233 -5.19 -37.17 -34.23
CA GLY A 233 -4.93 -35.92 -33.50
C GLY A 233 -3.90 -35.93 -32.36
N LEU A 234 -3.87 -34.83 -31.61
CA LEU A 234 -2.93 -34.56 -30.52
C LEU A 234 -3.14 -35.46 -29.26
N TRP A 235 -3.81 -36.60 -29.38
CA TRP A 235 -4.46 -37.32 -28.28
C TRP A 235 -3.55 -38.33 -27.53
N HIS A 236 -2.37 -38.69 -28.06
CA HIS A 236 -1.56 -39.80 -27.53
C HIS A 236 -0.05 -39.53 -27.38
N ASN A 237 0.41 -38.31 -27.64
CA ASN A 237 1.85 -38.03 -27.59
C ASN A 237 2.22 -37.66 -26.16
N GLN A 238 2.73 -38.63 -25.40
CA GLN A 238 3.46 -38.33 -24.17
C GLN A 238 4.71 -37.52 -24.52
N PRO A 239 5.06 -36.51 -23.73
CA PRO A 239 6.28 -35.74 -23.95
C PRO A 239 7.50 -36.66 -23.83
N ILE A 240 8.45 -36.52 -24.75
CA ILE A 240 9.78 -37.13 -24.69
C ILE A 240 10.51 -36.63 -23.43
N ALA A 241 10.31 -35.36 -23.08
CA ALA A 241 10.81 -34.78 -21.85
C ALA A 241 9.89 -33.68 -21.34
N ASN A 242 9.65 -33.65 -20.03
CA ASN A 242 8.87 -32.61 -19.37
C ASN A 242 9.73 -31.37 -19.10
N VAL A 243 9.14 -30.20 -19.28
CA VAL A 243 9.72 -28.92 -18.83
C VAL A 243 8.87 -28.41 -17.67
N THR A 244 9.18 -28.89 -16.47
CA THR A 244 8.35 -28.70 -15.28
C THR A 244 8.06 -27.22 -15.02
N GLY A 245 6.81 -26.91 -14.71
CA GLY A 245 6.37 -25.55 -14.42
C GLY A 245 5.98 -24.72 -15.63
N PHE A 246 6.47 -25.02 -16.84
CA PHE A 246 6.09 -24.29 -18.04
C PHE A 246 4.73 -24.74 -18.57
N ARG A 247 3.95 -23.75 -19.02
CA ARG A 247 2.59 -23.92 -19.53
C ARG A 247 2.44 -23.23 -20.88
N THR A 248 1.58 -23.83 -21.68
CA THR A 248 1.02 -23.24 -22.90
C THR A 248 -0.39 -22.78 -22.58
N GLY A 249 -0.74 -21.55 -22.90
CA GLY A 249 -2.10 -21.02 -22.71
C GLY A 249 -2.78 -20.72 -24.04
N CYS A 250 -4.06 -20.36 -24.01
CA CYS A 250 -4.78 -19.85 -25.19
C CYS A 250 -3.99 -18.73 -25.87
N TYR A 251 -3.49 -17.81 -25.05
CA TYR A 251 -2.63 -16.71 -25.46
C TYR A 251 -1.29 -16.82 -24.75
N ALA A 252 -0.24 -16.28 -25.35
CA ALA A 252 1.11 -16.37 -24.82
C ALA A 252 1.23 -15.76 -23.41
N ILE A 253 0.53 -14.66 -23.14
CA ILE A 253 0.45 -14.05 -21.80
C ILE A 253 -0.14 -15.01 -20.75
N GLU A 254 -1.13 -15.82 -21.12
CA GLU A 254 -1.71 -16.79 -20.17
C GLU A 254 -0.73 -17.93 -19.91
N GLY A 255 -0.05 -18.43 -20.95
CA GLY A 255 0.98 -19.43 -20.79
C GLY A 255 2.06 -18.99 -19.80
N VAL A 256 2.53 -17.74 -19.91
CA VAL A 256 3.48 -17.14 -18.96
C VAL A 256 2.89 -17.05 -17.56
N LEU A 257 1.74 -16.41 -17.41
CA LEU A 257 1.16 -16.15 -16.09
C LEU A 257 0.82 -17.43 -15.31
N GLN A 258 0.39 -18.49 -15.99
CA GLN A 258 0.10 -19.81 -15.38
C GLN A 258 1.35 -20.68 -15.18
N SER A 259 2.50 -20.27 -15.70
CA SER A 259 3.75 -21.00 -15.50
C SER A 259 4.37 -20.69 -14.14
N THR A 260 5.22 -21.59 -13.68
CA THR A 260 6.05 -21.46 -12.48
C THR A 260 7.52 -21.39 -12.88
N LEU A 261 8.40 -21.02 -11.94
CA LEU A 261 9.85 -20.94 -12.19
C LEU A 261 10.58 -22.24 -11.83
N GLU A 262 9.87 -23.34 -11.56
CA GLU A 262 10.43 -24.61 -11.04
C GLU A 262 11.64 -25.11 -11.84
N CYS A 263 11.53 -25.17 -13.17
CA CYS A 263 12.63 -25.62 -14.02
C CYS A 263 13.88 -24.74 -13.89
N LEU A 264 13.71 -23.43 -13.67
CA LEU A 264 14.82 -22.48 -13.59
C LEU A 264 15.62 -22.60 -12.30
N PHE A 265 15.07 -23.26 -11.27
CA PHE A 265 15.81 -23.63 -10.05
C PHE A 265 16.39 -25.06 -10.13
N ASN A 266 16.09 -25.82 -11.19
CA ASN A 266 16.42 -27.23 -11.31
C ASN A 266 17.46 -27.48 -12.41
N SER A 267 18.68 -27.85 -12.01
CA SER A 267 19.79 -28.11 -12.94
C SER A 267 19.50 -29.22 -13.96
N GLN A 268 18.76 -30.27 -13.58
CA GLN A 268 18.40 -31.36 -14.49
C GLN A 268 17.40 -30.91 -15.56
N CYS A 269 16.46 -30.03 -15.18
CA CYS A 269 15.51 -29.47 -16.14
C CYS A 269 16.21 -28.56 -17.15
N LEU A 270 17.14 -27.71 -16.69
CA LEU A 270 17.95 -26.87 -17.57
C LEU A 270 18.85 -27.70 -18.50
N ALA A 271 19.47 -28.76 -18.00
CA ALA A 271 20.25 -29.68 -18.83
C ALA A 271 19.39 -30.32 -19.93
N THR A 272 18.14 -30.66 -19.62
CA THR A 272 17.18 -31.18 -20.61
C THR A 272 16.91 -30.15 -21.71
N ILE A 273 16.72 -28.87 -21.35
CA ILE A 273 16.57 -27.79 -22.33
C ILE A 273 17.83 -27.67 -23.21
N GLN A 274 19.02 -27.71 -22.62
CA GLN A 274 20.30 -27.61 -23.35
C GLN A 274 20.58 -28.79 -24.28
N ILE A 275 20.02 -29.96 -24.02
CA ILE A 275 20.16 -31.13 -24.91
C ILE A 275 19.18 -31.03 -26.09
N LEU A 276 17.95 -30.58 -25.84
CA LEU A 276 16.86 -30.61 -26.81
C LEU A 276 16.72 -29.32 -27.62
N PHE A 277 17.36 -28.23 -27.17
CA PHE A 277 17.78 -27.11 -27.99
C PHE A 277 19.29 -27.20 -28.17
N PRO A 278 19.83 -27.22 -29.41
CA PRO A 278 21.27 -27.19 -29.63
C PRO A 278 21.83 -25.79 -29.31
N ILE A 279 21.87 -25.46 -28.03
CA ILE A 279 22.39 -24.20 -27.51
C ILE A 279 23.91 -24.20 -27.71
N SER A 280 24.45 -23.09 -28.20
CA SER A 280 25.90 -22.93 -28.38
C SER A 280 26.65 -23.16 -27.05
N PRO A 281 27.77 -23.91 -27.03
CA PRO A 281 28.49 -24.27 -25.80
C PRO A 281 29.10 -23.07 -25.06
N ASN A 282 29.06 -21.86 -25.64
CA ASN A 282 29.67 -20.65 -25.08
C ASN A 282 28.77 -19.91 -24.06
N VAL A 283 27.58 -20.42 -23.75
CA VAL A 283 26.65 -19.74 -22.81
C VAL A 283 26.54 -20.52 -21.51
N ASN A 284 27.04 -19.92 -20.44
CA ASN A 284 26.97 -20.49 -19.11
C ASN A 284 25.57 -20.30 -18.52
N ILE A 285 24.76 -21.36 -18.53
CA ILE A 285 23.42 -21.37 -17.96
C ILE A 285 23.51 -21.96 -16.55
N TYR A 286 23.09 -21.18 -15.55
CA TYR A 286 23.08 -21.61 -14.15
C TYR A 286 21.67 -21.55 -13.57
N PRO A 287 21.29 -22.51 -12.72
CA PRO A 287 20.02 -22.44 -12.02
C PRO A 287 19.96 -21.19 -11.12
N LEU A 288 18.77 -20.63 -10.98
CA LEU A 288 18.50 -19.58 -10.01
C LEU A 288 18.81 -20.08 -8.60
N ASN A 289 19.31 -19.18 -7.74
CA ASN A 289 19.65 -19.53 -6.38
C ASN A 289 18.43 -19.45 -5.47
N ARG A 290 18.06 -20.59 -4.87
CA ARG A 290 16.92 -20.68 -3.94
C ARG A 290 17.03 -19.76 -2.72
N ASN A 291 18.26 -19.45 -2.29
CA ASN A 291 18.51 -18.60 -1.12
C ASN A 291 18.34 -17.10 -1.40
N GLN A 292 18.16 -16.69 -2.65
CA GLN A 292 17.99 -15.29 -3.05
C GLN A 292 16.52 -14.88 -3.19
N THR A 293 15.58 -15.79 -2.93
CA THR A 293 14.14 -15.50 -3.06
C THR A 293 13.35 -16.01 -1.88
N ARG A 294 12.38 -15.20 -1.43
CA ARG A 294 11.37 -15.59 -0.43
C ARG A 294 10.24 -16.45 -1.03
N PHE A 295 10.10 -16.47 -2.34
CA PHE A 295 8.95 -17.07 -3.01
C PHE A 295 9.13 -18.56 -3.26
N SER A 296 8.04 -19.33 -3.31
CA SER A 296 8.07 -20.74 -3.71
C SER A 296 8.42 -20.87 -5.19
N SER A 297 9.20 -21.88 -5.58
CA SER A 297 9.47 -22.16 -6.99
C SER A 297 8.20 -22.60 -7.72
N MET A 298 7.23 -23.17 -6.98
CA MET A 298 5.90 -23.57 -7.45
C MET A 298 4.90 -22.41 -7.53
N MET A 299 5.28 -21.22 -7.06
CA MET A 299 4.45 -20.03 -7.23
C MET A 299 4.38 -19.68 -8.71
N THR A 300 3.18 -19.33 -9.17
CA THR A 300 2.96 -18.91 -10.55
C THR A 300 3.58 -17.54 -10.83
N ILE A 301 3.90 -17.26 -12.08
CA ILE A 301 4.39 -15.96 -12.51
C ILE A 301 3.32 -14.88 -12.29
N GLU A 302 2.03 -15.23 -12.38
CA GLU A 302 0.93 -14.34 -12.00
C GLU A 302 1.00 -13.93 -10.53
N GLU A 303 1.17 -14.88 -9.63
CA GLU A 303 1.30 -14.58 -8.20
C GLU A 303 2.56 -13.75 -7.90
N LEU A 304 3.68 -14.02 -8.58
CA LEU A 304 4.88 -13.17 -8.49
C LEU A 304 4.60 -11.75 -8.99
N ALA A 305 3.91 -11.59 -10.11
CA ALA A 305 3.53 -10.29 -10.66
C ALA A 305 2.56 -9.53 -9.74
N ASN A 306 1.64 -10.24 -9.08
CA ASN A 306 0.72 -9.69 -8.08
C ASN A 306 1.49 -9.16 -6.86
N GLU A 307 2.64 -9.74 -6.56
CA GLU A 307 3.59 -9.30 -5.53
C GLU A 307 4.70 -8.39 -6.10
N LEU A 308 4.49 -7.84 -7.32
CA LEU A 308 5.40 -6.91 -8.00
C LEU A 308 6.82 -7.46 -8.27
N PHE A 309 6.98 -8.80 -8.23
CA PHE A 309 8.28 -9.46 -8.18
C PHE A 309 9.18 -8.94 -7.05
N LEU A 310 8.63 -8.43 -5.94
CA LEU A 310 9.42 -7.81 -4.87
C LEU A 310 9.87 -8.84 -3.83
N GLU A 311 11.19 -8.93 -3.65
CA GLU A 311 11.80 -9.65 -2.54
C GLU A 311 11.73 -8.80 -1.26
N THR A 312 12.15 -7.54 -1.36
CA THR A 312 12.11 -6.59 -0.24
C THR A 312 11.66 -5.21 -0.69
N TRP A 313 11.03 -4.50 0.24
CA TRP A 313 10.60 -3.11 0.08
C TRP A 313 11.16 -2.28 1.25
N PRO A 314 12.46 -2.00 1.27
CA PRO A 314 13.07 -1.23 2.34
C PRO A 314 12.66 0.24 2.19
N THR A 315 12.04 0.76 3.24
CA THR A 315 11.72 2.17 3.40
C THR A 315 12.59 2.71 4.53
N VAL A 316 13.42 3.70 4.23
CA VAL A 316 14.31 4.33 5.22
C VAL A 316 13.86 5.77 5.45
N ILE A 317 13.62 6.09 6.72
CA ILE A 317 13.15 7.41 7.18
C ILE A 317 14.27 8.10 7.97
N SER A 318 14.49 9.38 7.70
CA SER A 318 15.41 10.25 8.42
C SER A 318 14.64 11.28 9.24
N PHE A 319 14.45 10.98 10.53
CA PHE A 319 13.84 11.93 11.47
C PHE A 319 14.61 13.26 11.52
N SER A 320 15.94 13.22 11.40
CA SER A 320 16.77 14.42 11.39
C SER A 320 16.45 15.34 10.21
N ASN A 321 16.31 14.78 9.01
CA ASN A 321 15.99 15.58 7.83
C ASN A 321 14.56 16.14 7.93
N TYR A 322 13.61 15.31 8.36
CA TYR A 322 12.25 15.75 8.63
C TYR A 322 12.20 16.91 9.62
N TYR A 323 12.88 16.80 10.77
CA TYR A 323 12.90 17.83 11.80
C TYR A 323 13.49 19.14 11.27
N ASN A 324 14.59 19.05 10.52
CA ASN A 324 15.25 20.20 9.89
C ASN A 324 14.34 20.90 8.86
N HIS A 325 13.54 20.13 8.12
CA HIS A 325 12.55 20.70 7.19
C HIS A 325 11.35 21.31 7.91
N CYS A 326 10.73 20.60 8.87
CA CYS A 326 9.63 21.13 9.69
C CYS A 326 10.04 22.45 10.38
N ARG A 327 11.29 22.52 10.86
CA ARG A 327 11.92 23.68 11.49
C ARG A 327 10.96 24.35 12.48
N PRO A 328 10.75 23.76 13.66
CA PRO A 328 9.77 24.26 14.60
C PRO A 328 10.11 25.68 15.03
N TYR A 329 9.12 26.58 14.97
CA TYR A 329 9.31 27.97 15.40
C TYR A 329 8.91 28.18 16.87
N LEU A 330 7.98 27.37 17.38
CA LEU A 330 7.45 27.46 18.73
C LEU A 330 7.11 26.08 19.28
N CYS A 331 7.68 25.73 20.44
CA CYS A 331 7.18 24.64 21.28
C CYS A 331 6.50 25.20 22.53
N ALA A 332 5.38 24.61 22.93
CA ALA A 332 4.66 24.98 24.14
C ALA A 332 4.14 23.74 24.86
N TYR A 333 4.13 23.78 26.19
CA TYR A 333 3.43 22.78 27.00
C TYR A 333 2.70 23.45 28.15
N THR A 334 1.54 22.89 28.49
CA THR A 334 0.65 23.42 29.53
C THR A 334 0.48 22.40 30.65
N PHE A 335 0.71 22.84 31.89
CA PHE A 335 0.50 22.02 33.07
C PHE A 335 -0.20 22.82 34.17
N THR A 336 -0.92 22.12 35.02
CA THR A 336 -1.64 22.71 36.16
C THR A 336 -0.75 22.66 37.39
N GLN A 337 -0.45 23.83 37.96
CA GLN A 337 0.30 23.94 39.21
C GLN A 337 -0.56 24.59 40.29
N HIS A 338 -0.51 24.04 41.50
CA HIS A 338 -1.13 24.64 42.66
C HIS A 338 -0.13 25.56 43.36
N ASN A 339 -0.24 26.87 43.13
CA ASN A 339 0.61 27.87 43.77
C ASN A 339 -0.03 28.37 45.07
N ILE A 340 0.61 28.06 46.20
CA ILE A 340 0.14 28.43 47.54
C ILE A 340 -0.01 29.96 47.69
N LEU A 341 0.91 30.74 47.12
CA LEU A 341 0.84 32.21 47.17
C LEU A 341 -0.37 32.73 46.41
N TYR A 342 -0.71 32.11 45.28
CA TYR A 342 -1.91 32.43 44.50
C TYR A 342 -3.21 32.10 45.26
N VAL A 343 -3.23 30.96 45.97
CA VAL A 343 -4.35 30.60 46.85
C VAL A 343 -4.51 31.63 47.97
N VAL A 344 -3.42 32.00 48.65
CA VAL A 344 -3.44 32.98 49.75
C VAL A 344 -3.88 34.36 49.26
N THR A 345 -3.34 34.85 48.13
CA THR A 345 -3.74 36.14 47.56
C THR A 345 -5.21 36.17 47.13
N LYS A 346 -5.75 35.07 46.59
CA LYS A 346 -7.20 34.96 46.33
C LYS A 346 -8.04 35.00 47.59
N LEU A 347 -7.63 34.29 48.65
CA LEU A 347 -8.35 34.30 49.93
C LEU A 347 -8.34 35.70 50.57
N LEU A 348 -7.20 36.38 50.55
CA LEU A 348 -7.08 37.77 51.03
C LEU A 348 -7.92 38.73 50.18
N GLY A 349 -7.93 38.57 48.85
CA GLY A 349 -8.76 39.38 47.95
C GLY A 349 -10.26 39.18 48.17
N ILE A 350 -10.71 37.93 48.40
CA ILE A 350 -12.11 37.62 48.73
C ILE A 350 -12.47 38.23 50.10
N TYR A 351 -11.61 38.09 51.11
CA TYR A 351 -11.85 38.66 52.43
C TYR A 351 -11.90 40.20 52.40
N GLY A 352 -10.96 40.84 51.70
CA GLY A 352 -10.90 42.29 51.52
C GLY A 352 -12.07 42.85 50.72
N GLY A 353 -12.46 42.17 49.63
CA GLY A 353 -13.63 42.55 48.84
C GLY A 353 -14.93 42.41 49.63
N LEU A 354 -15.10 41.29 50.33
CA LEU A 354 -16.30 41.02 51.14
C LEU A 354 -16.47 42.04 52.26
N THR A 355 -15.39 42.37 52.99
CA THR A 355 -15.44 43.36 54.08
C THR A 355 -15.73 44.77 53.57
N THR A 356 -15.18 45.16 52.42
CA THR A 356 -15.43 46.48 51.80
C THR A 356 -16.87 46.61 51.31
N VAL A 357 -17.38 45.59 50.62
CA VAL A 357 -18.78 45.56 50.15
C VAL A 357 -19.74 45.55 51.34
N LEU A 358 -19.49 44.75 52.38
CA LEU A 358 -20.30 44.76 53.59
C LEU A 358 -20.31 46.14 54.27
N ARG A 359 -19.16 46.82 54.37
CA ARG A 359 -19.09 48.18 54.95
C ARG A 359 -19.91 49.21 54.19
N PHE A 360 -20.07 49.07 52.88
CA PHE A 360 -20.87 49.97 52.06
C PHE A 360 -22.35 49.58 52.03
N CYS A 361 -22.63 48.29 51.85
CA CYS A 361 -24.00 47.79 51.68
C CYS A 361 -24.76 47.69 53.01
N VAL A 362 -24.11 47.33 54.12
CA VAL A 362 -24.78 47.21 55.43
C VAL A 362 -25.40 48.53 55.88
N PRO A 363 -24.73 49.69 55.85
CA PRO A 363 -25.37 50.95 56.23
C PRO A 363 -26.55 51.30 55.32
N LEU A 364 -26.45 51.04 54.01
CA LEU A 364 -27.55 51.27 53.05
C LEU A 364 -28.75 50.37 53.32
N ILE A 365 -28.52 49.08 53.60
CA ILE A 365 -29.58 48.13 53.92
C ILE A 365 -30.18 48.46 55.29
N VAL A 366 -29.38 48.77 56.30
CA VAL A 366 -29.85 49.10 57.66
C VAL A 366 -30.64 50.41 57.66
N THR A 367 -30.21 51.44 56.92
CA THR A 367 -30.98 52.69 56.77
C THR A 367 -32.28 52.45 56.01
N TRP A 368 -32.24 51.66 54.93
CA TRP A 368 -33.44 51.26 54.21
C TRP A 368 -34.43 50.48 55.10
N TRP A 369 -33.93 49.54 55.90
CA TRP A 369 -34.74 48.74 56.83
C TRP A 369 -35.29 49.57 57.99
N ARG A 370 -34.48 50.47 58.57
CA ARG A 370 -34.93 51.44 59.58
C ARG A 370 -36.02 52.35 59.03
N ASN A 371 -35.89 52.82 57.79
CA ASN A 371 -36.90 53.65 57.14
C ASN A 371 -38.20 52.88 56.88
N GLN A 372 -38.13 51.58 56.57
CA GLN A 372 -39.32 50.73 56.44
C GLN A 372 -40.00 50.46 57.80
N LEU A 373 -39.22 50.18 58.84
CA LEU A 373 -39.74 49.98 60.21
C LEU A 373 -40.32 51.27 60.80
N SER A 374 -39.71 52.44 60.56
CA SER A 374 -40.30 53.73 60.98
C SER A 374 -41.59 54.04 60.22
N ARG A 375 -41.69 53.65 58.93
CA ARG A 375 -42.94 53.73 58.15
C ARG A 375 -44.03 52.80 58.69
N GLN A 376 -43.69 51.64 59.23
CA GLN A 376 -44.65 50.75 59.91
C GLN A 376 -45.05 51.27 61.30
N ASN A 377 -44.11 51.76 62.11
CA ASN A 377 -44.41 52.34 63.42
C ASN A 377 -45.25 53.63 63.31
N ASN A 378 -44.97 54.49 62.32
CA ASN A 378 -45.80 55.68 62.06
C ASN A 378 -47.20 55.32 61.54
N ARG A 379 -47.39 54.15 60.90
CA ARG A 379 -48.72 53.63 60.55
C ARG A 379 -49.46 53.02 61.76
N ALA A 380 -48.75 52.51 62.77
CA ALA A 380 -49.34 52.01 64.01
C ALA A 380 -49.74 53.15 64.96
N VAL A 381 -48.91 54.19 65.11
CA VAL A 381 -49.22 55.37 65.94
C VAL A 381 -50.37 56.20 65.38
N ARG A 382 -50.48 56.33 64.04
CA ARG A 382 -51.62 57.02 63.40
C ARG A 382 -52.95 56.30 63.62
N LYS A 383 -52.95 54.96 63.72
CA LYS A 383 -54.15 54.17 64.06
C LYS A 383 -54.57 54.29 65.54
N SER A 384 -53.67 54.64 66.45
CA SER A 384 -54.03 54.87 67.87
C SER A 384 -54.50 56.30 68.16
N PHE A 385 -54.15 57.28 67.33
CA PHE A 385 -54.61 58.66 67.51
C PHE A 385 -56.03 58.92 66.97
N ASP A 386 -56.50 58.11 66.00
CA ASP A 386 -57.86 58.21 65.44
C ASP A 386 -58.94 57.54 66.33
N ILE A 387 -58.62 57.07 67.55
CA ILE A 387 -59.59 56.43 68.48
C ILE A 387 -59.86 57.29 69.74
N ILE A 388 -59.15 58.41 69.93
CA ILE A 388 -59.31 59.26 71.14
C ILE A 388 -60.06 60.58 70.83
N VAL A 389 -60.53 60.78 69.60
CA VAL A 389 -61.41 61.90 69.25
C VAL A 389 -62.65 61.36 68.52
N GLU A 390 -63.57 60.80 69.29
CA GLU A 390 -65.02 60.85 69.02
C GLU A 390 -65.80 60.73 70.32
#